data_AF-A0A357R3T8-F1
#
_entry.id   AF-A0A357R3T8-F1
#
_cell.length_a   1.000
_cell.length_b   1.000
_cell.length_c   1.000
_cell.angle_alpha   90.00
_cell.angle_beta   90.00
_cell.angle_gamma   90.00
#
_symmetry.space_group_name_H-M   'P 1'
#
loop_
_entity.id
_entity.type
_entity.pdbx_description
1 polymer ?
#
loop_
_entity_poly.entity_id
_entity_poly.type
_entity_poly.pdbx_seq_one_letter_code
_entity_poly.pdbx_strand_id
1 'polypeptide(L)' 'MARYTGPVCRLCRREGMKLFLKGERCYTPKCSVDRR' A
#
# COMPACT_ATOMS: atom_id res chain seq x y z
N MET A 1 7.95 -20.47 -4.51
CA MET A 1 7.72 -19.01 -4.46
C MET A 1 7.10 -18.65 -3.12
N ALA A 2 7.80 -17.89 -2.28
CA ALA A 2 7.25 -17.41 -1.01
C ALA A 2 6.33 -16.22 -1.27
N ARG A 3 5.05 -16.31 -0.89
CA ARG A 3 4.12 -15.18 -0.97
C ARG A 3 4.38 -14.22 0.18
N TYR A 4 4.42 -12.92 -0.11
CA TYR A 4 4.55 -11.90 0.92
C TYR A 4 3.23 -11.73 1.68
N THR A 5 3.17 -12.16 2.93
CA THR A 5 2.00 -12.03 3.83
C THR A 5 2.09 -10.81 4.74
N GLY A 6 3.14 -9.99 4.60
CA GLY A 6 3.36 -8.82 5.42
C GLY A 6 2.45 -7.63 5.08
N PRO A 7 2.58 -6.53 5.82
CA PRO A 7 1.77 -5.33 5.60
C PRO A 7 2.11 -4.65 4.27
N VAL A 8 1.27 -4.85 3.25
CA VAL A 8 1.42 -4.27 1.90
C VAL A 8 1.52 -2.73 1.87
N CYS A 9 0.88 -2.02 2.82
CA CYS A 9 1.00 -0.56 2.91
C CYS A 9 2.40 -0.08 3.33
N ARG A 10 3.25 -0.96 3.86
CA ARG A 10 4.68 -0.67 4.12
C ARG A 10 5.45 -0.59 2.81
N LEU A 11 5.12 -1.44 1.84
CA LEU A 11 5.74 -1.42 0.51
C LEU A 11 5.40 -0.13 -0.22
N CYS A 12 4.12 0.28 -0.25
CA CYS A 12 3.72 1.55 -0.87
C CYS A 12 4.43 2.76 -0.23
N ARG A 13 4.67 2.73 1.10
CA ARG A 13 5.40 3.79 1.81
C ARG A 13 6.89 3.81 1.51
N ARG A 14 7.49 2.63 1.28
CA ARG A 14 8.91 2.49 0.93
C ARG A 14 9.18 2.98 -0.50
N GLU A 15 8.30 2.63 -1.43
CA GLU A 15 8.40 3.03 -2.84
C GLU A 15 7.96 4.48 -3.10
N GLY A 16 7.31 5.14 -2.13
CA GLY A 16 6.84 6.51 -2.29
C GLY A 16 5.68 6.68 -3.29
N MET A 17 5.10 5.59 -3.79
CA MET A 17 4.02 5.59 -4.77
C MET A 17 2.88 4.62 -4.40
N LYS A 18 1.69 4.86 -4.94
CA LYS A 18 0.53 3.97 -4.74
C LYS A 18 0.70 2.72 -5.60
N LEU A 19 1.06 1.59 -4.97
CA LEU A 19 1.16 0.28 -5.63
C LEU A 19 -0.18 -0.46 -5.78
N PHE A 20 -1.28 0.12 -5.30
CA PHE A 20 -2.64 -0.44 -5.37
C PHE A 20 -2.83 -1.89 -4.85
N LEU A 21 -1.93 -2.37 -3.98
CA LEU A 21 -1.95 -3.73 -3.43
C LEU A 21 -3.14 -4.05 -2.50
N LYS A 22 -3.94 -3.04 -2.09
CA LYS A 22 -5.18 -3.22 -1.30
C LYS A 22 -6.46 -2.91 -2.07
N GLY A 23 -6.39 -2.71 -3.39
CA GLY A 23 -7.56 -2.39 -4.22
C GLY A 23 -8.30 -1.14 -3.73
N GLU A 24 -9.59 -1.28 -3.41
CA GLU A 24 -10.51 -0.19 -3.02
C GLU A 24 -9.94 0.75 -1.94
N ARG A 25 -9.27 0.20 -0.93
CA ARG A 25 -8.70 1.01 0.16
C ARG A 25 -7.61 1.99 -0.32
N CYS A 26 -6.92 1.67 -1.43
CA CYS A 26 -5.90 2.54 -2.01
C CYS A 26 -6.47 3.78 -2.72
N TYR A 27 -7.74 3.75 -3.12
CA TYR A 27 -8.43 4.89 -3.73
C TYR A 27 -9.05 5.83 -2.69
N THR A 28 -9.25 5.35 -1.46
CA THR A 28 -9.77 6.18 -0.36
C THR A 28 -8.68 7.10 0.23
N PRO A 29 -9.05 8.23 0.86
CA PRO A 29 -8.12 9.09 1.62
C PRO A 29 -7.56 8.41 2.88
N LYS A 30 -7.93 7.15 3.15
CA LYS A 30 -7.35 6.32 4.20
C LYS A 30 -6.06 5.62 3.75
N CYS A 31 -5.61 5.83 2.51
CA CYS A 31 -4.37 5.25 1.98
C CYS A 31 -3.14 5.80 2.73
N SER A 32 -2.22 4.90 3.12
CA SER A 32 -1.03 5.26 3.89
C SER A 32 -0.02 6.13 3.13
N VAL A 33 -0.17 6.24 1.81
CA VAL A 33 0.65 7.13 0.96
C VAL A 33 0.08 8.55 0.96
N ASP A 34 -1.25 8.68 1.03
CA ASP A 34 -1.96 9.96 0.97
C ASP A 34 -1.94 10.71 2.31
N ARG A 35 -1.89 9.95 3.41
CA ARG A 35 -1.76 10.46 4.80
C ARG A 35 -0.34 10.86 5.20
N ARG A 36 0.61 10.86 4.26
CA ARG A 36 2.00 11.24 4.49
C ARG A 36 2.21 12.67 4.03
#